data_AF-A0A662IVG4-F1
#
_entry.id   AF-A0A662IVG4-F1
#
_cell.length_a   1.000
_cell.length_b   1.000
_cell.length_c   1.000
_cell.angle_alpha   90.00
_cell.angle_beta   90.00
_cell.angle_gamma   90.00
#
_symmetry.space_group_name_H-M   'P 1'
#
loop_
_entity.id
_entity.type
_entity.pdbx_description
1 polymer ?
#
loop_
_entity_poly.entity_id
_entity_poly.type
_entity_poly.pdbx_seq_one_letter_code
_entity_poly.pdbx_strand_id
1 'polypeptide(L)' 'MELMGLITVRIDDETKRRMERLKHINWSEVVREAITRVLRQEEERNLARALLLNERNVITPDEGYSSVEVIRKWRERIK' A
#
# COMPACT_ATOMS: atom_id res chain seq x y z
N MET A 1 12.94 -13.03 -13.46
CA MET A 1 12.77 -11.81 -14.26
C MET A 1 11.67 -11.00 -13.63
N GLU A 2 11.96 -9.79 -13.17
CA GLU A 2 10.88 -8.84 -12.83
C GLU A 2 10.07 -8.53 -14.10
N LEU A 3 8.75 -8.62 -14.01
CA LEU A 3 7.85 -8.24 -15.09
C LEU A 3 7.75 -6.71 -15.09
N MET A 4 8.37 -6.06 -16.07
CA MET A 4 8.19 -4.63 -16.30
C MET A 4 6.87 -4.40 -17.06
N GLY A 5 5.93 -3.68 -16.43
CA GLY A 5 4.68 -3.26 -17.07
C GLY A 5 4.87 -2.03 -17.95
N LEU A 6 4.20 -1.99 -19.11
CA LEU A 6 4.10 -0.79 -19.95
C LEU A 6 2.80 -0.05 -19.62
N ILE A 7 2.90 1.26 -19.39
CA ILE A 7 1.75 2.15 -19.24
C ILE A 7 1.81 3.26 -20.29
N THR A 8 0.67 3.60 -20.86
CA THR A 8 0.53 4.72 -21.80
C THR A 8 -0.33 5.80 -21.15
N VAL A 9 0.26 6.98 -20.93
CA VAL A 9 -0.43 8.13 -20.32
C VAL A 9 -0.72 9.15 -21.42
N ARG A 10 -1.99 9.59 -21.53
CA ARG A 10 -2.36 10.71 -22.41
C ARG A 10 -2.10 12.02 -21.69
N ILE A 11 -1.41 12.92 -22.37
CA ILE A 11 -1.13 14.30 -21.94
C ILE A 11 -1.53 15.25 -23.07
N ASP A 12 -1.73 16.52 -22.74
CA ASP A 12 -1.96 17.56 -23.74
C ASP A 12 -0.68 17.86 -24.54
N ASP A 13 -0.87 18.44 -25.74
CA ASP A 13 0.23 18.73 -26.66
C ASP A 13 1.24 19.74 -26.10
N GLU A 14 0.80 20.69 -25.29
CA GLU A 14 1.71 21.68 -24.71
C GLU A 14 2.64 21.03 -23.69
N THR A 15 2.10 20.18 -22.82
CA THR A 15 2.90 19.38 -21.87
C THR A 15 3.91 18.51 -22.62
N LYS A 16 3.48 17.82 -23.69
CA LYS A 16 4.38 17.00 -24.51
C LYS A 16 5.51 17.82 -25.13
N ARG A 17 5.20 18.98 -25.73
CA ARG A 17 6.21 19.89 -26.31
C ARG A 17 7.21 20.38 -25.26
N ARG A 18 6.75 20.71 -24.06
CA ARG A 18 7.63 21.11 -22.95
C ARG A 18 8.54 19.96 -22.51
N MET A 19 8.01 18.73 -22.45
CA MET A 19 8.80 17.54 -22.14
C MET A 19 9.89 17.28 -23.17
N GLU A 20 9.56 17.37 -24.47
CA GLU A 20 10.49 17.16 -25.58
C GLU A 20 11.63 18.19 -25.66
N ARG A 21 11.39 19.42 -25.18
CA ARG A 21 12.43 20.46 -25.08
C ARG A 21 13.48 20.13 -24.02
N LEU A 22 13.10 19.43 -22.96
CA LEU A 22 13.99 19.10 -21.84
C LEU A 22 14.57 17.69 -22.01
N LYS A 23 15.34 17.49 -23.09
CA LYS A 23 15.89 16.17 -23.49
C LYS A 23 16.82 15.51 -22.46
N HIS A 24 17.36 16.27 -21.52
CA HIS A 24 18.25 15.77 -20.47
C HIS A 24 17.48 15.06 -19.33
N ILE A 25 16.16 15.15 -19.32
CA ILE A 25 15.32 14.56 -18.27
C ILE A 25 14.88 13.15 -18.67
N ASN A 26 15.07 12.20 -17.75
CA ASN A 26 14.48 10.87 -17.88
C ASN A 26 13.02 10.88 -17.42
N TRP A 27 12.10 11.11 -18.35
CA TRP A 27 10.67 11.18 -18.06
C TRP A 27 10.09 9.87 -17.51
N SER A 28 10.62 8.71 -17.90
CA SER A 28 10.18 7.43 -17.35
C SER A 28 10.48 7.33 -15.85
N GLU A 29 11.63 7.83 -15.41
CA GLU A 29 11.98 7.85 -13.99
C GLU A 29 11.11 8.83 -13.20
N VAL A 30 10.90 10.04 -13.73
CA VAL A 30 10.01 11.03 -13.11
C VAL A 30 8.60 10.46 -12.90
N VAL A 31 8.06 9.76 -13.90
CA VAL A 31 6.74 9.12 -13.79
C VAL A 31 6.76 7.97 -12.79
N ARG A 32 7.82 7.14 -12.80
CA ARG A 32 7.98 6.03 -11.85
C ARG A 32 8.01 6.54 -10.40
N GLU A 33 8.85 7.52 -10.11
CA GLU A 33 8.93 8.13 -8.77
C GLU A 33 7.60 8.74 -8.34
N ALA A 34 6.90 9.43 -9.25
CA ALA A 34 5.60 10.01 -8.95
C ALA A 34 4.58 8.93 -8.58
N ILE A 35 4.54 7.81 -9.32
CA ILE A 35 3.66 6.68 -9.03
C ILE A 35 4.02 6.04 -7.69
N THR A 36 5.30 5.72 -7.46
CA THR A 36 5.77 5.11 -6.20
C THR A 36 5.46 6.00 -5.00
N ARG A 37 5.63 7.32 -5.13
CA ARG A 37 5.31 8.26 -4.06
C ARG A 37 3.83 8.24 -3.70
N VAL A 38 2.94 8.21 -4.70
CA VAL A 38 1.48 8.14 -4.46
C VAL A 38 1.11 6.81 -3.83
N LEU A 39 1.63 5.68 -4.34
CA LEU A 39 1.38 4.36 -3.77
C LEU A 39 1.79 4.30 -2.29
N ARG A 40 3.00 4.75 -1.96
CA ARG A 40 3.48 4.78 -0.56
C ARG A 40 2.57 5.60 0.35
N GLN A 41 2.11 6.77 -0.11
CA GLN A 41 1.20 7.61 0.68
C GLN A 41 -0.13 6.92 0.95
N GLU A 42 -0.70 6.24 -0.04
CA GLU A 42 -1.96 5.52 0.12
C GLU A 42 -1.80 4.27 0.99
N GLU A 43 -0.70 3.53 0.85
CA GLU A 43 -0.36 2.40 1.72
C GLU A 43 -0.16 2.83 3.18
N GLU A 44 0.56 3.93 3.43
CA GLU A 44 0.76 4.50 4.76
C GLU A 44 -0.57 4.99 5.37
N ARG A 45 -1.43 5.64 4.58
CA ARG A 45 -2.78 6.04 5.02
C ARG A 45 -3.63 4.83 5.39
N ASN A 46 -3.57 3.76 4.60
CA ASN A 46 -4.28 2.52 4.88
C ASN A 46 -3.74 1.84 6.15
N LEU A 47 -2.43 1.78 6.33
CA LEU A 47 -1.81 1.24 7.54
C LEU A 47 -2.21 2.05 8.77
N ALA A 48 -2.12 3.38 8.71
CA ALA A 48 -2.55 4.25 9.80
C ALA A 48 -4.03 4.06 10.13
N ARG A 49 -4.89 3.92 9.11
CA ARG A 49 -6.32 3.64 9.31
C ARG A 49 -6.54 2.26 9.92
N ALA A 50 -5.80 1.25 9.50
CA ALA A 50 -5.87 -0.10 10.06
C ALA A 50 -5.42 -0.12 11.52
N LEU A 51 -4.34 0.59 11.87
CA LEU A 51 -3.89 0.75 13.26
C LEU A 51 -4.94 1.46 14.10
N LEU A 52 -5.50 2.58 13.64
CA LEU A 52 -6.57 3.30 14.36
C LEU A 52 -7.84 2.48 14.52
N LEU A 53 -8.23 1.69 13.51
CA LEU A 53 -9.33 0.75 13.62
C LEU A 53 -9.02 -0.34 14.63
N ASN A 54 -7.80 -0.88 14.63
CA ASN A 54 -7.39 -1.92 15.54
C ASN A 54 -7.36 -1.39 16.98
N GLU A 55 -6.75 -0.22 17.23
CA GLU A 55 -6.73 0.47 18.54
C GLU A 55 -8.14 0.75 19.08
N ARG A 56 -9.04 1.27 18.25
CA ARG A 56 -10.44 1.50 18.65
C ARG A 56 -11.21 0.21 18.95
N ASN A 57 -10.78 -0.90 18.37
CA ASN A 57 -11.35 -2.23 18.60
C ASN A 57 -10.45 -3.11 19.48
N VAL A 58 -9.49 -2.53 20.22
CA VAL A 58 -8.76 -3.26 21.27
C VAL A 58 -9.76 -3.59 22.36
N ILE A 59 -10.33 -4.78 22.27
CA ILE A 59 -11.11 -5.39 23.34
C ILE A 59 -10.07 -5.85 24.36
N THR A 60 -10.00 -5.16 25.50
CA THR A 60 -9.24 -5.68 26.64
C THR A 60 -9.94 -6.96 27.07
N PRO A 61 -9.25 -8.11 27.00
CA PRO A 61 -9.87 -9.35 27.42
C PRO A 61 -10.20 -9.30 28.91
N ASP A 62 -11.31 -9.93 29.31
CA ASP A 62 -11.64 -10.09 30.72
C ASP A 62 -10.49 -10.77 31.49
N GLU A 63 -10.36 -10.47 32.78
CA GLU A 63 -9.33 -11.09 33.63
C GLU A 63 -9.40 -12.62 33.55
N GLY A 64 -8.26 -13.24 33.23
CA GLY A 64 -8.14 -14.69 33.07
C GLY A 64 -8.34 -15.20 31.63
N TYR A 65 -8.65 -14.33 30.66
CA TYR A 65 -8.71 -14.74 29.26
C TYR A 65 -7.33 -15.15 28.71
N SER A 66 -7.24 -16.39 28.23
CA SER A 66 -6.06 -16.93 27.56
C SER A 66 -6.36 -17.24 26.09
N SER A 67 -5.81 -16.44 25.19
CA SER A 67 -5.89 -16.66 23.74
C SER A 67 -5.28 -18.01 23.33
N VAL A 68 -4.28 -18.49 24.07
CA VAL A 68 -3.65 -19.81 23.88
C VAL A 68 -4.64 -20.95 24.14
N GLU A 69 -5.45 -20.87 25.21
CA GLU A 69 -6.45 -21.88 25.50
C GLU A 69 -7.56 -21.93 24.45
N VAL A 70 -8.01 -20.77 23.97
CA VAL A 70 -9.03 -20.68 22.92
C VAL A 70 -8.54 -21.36 21.64
N ILE A 71 -7.32 -21.04 21.20
CA ILE A 71 -6.71 -21.64 20.00
C ILE A 71 -6.54 -23.15 20.17
N ARG A 72 -6.17 -23.63 21.37
CA ARG A 72 -6.04 -25.06 21.67
C ARG A 72 -7.38 -25.78 21.53
N LYS A 73 -8.44 -25.27 22.17
CA LYS A 73 -9.81 -25.82 22.06
C LYS A 73 -10.29 -25.89 20.61
N TRP A 74 -10.01 -24.87 19.81
CA TRP A 74 -10.37 -24.85 18.39
C TRP A 74 -9.66 -25.93 17.58
N ARG A 75 -8.35 -26.11 17.76
CA ARG A 75 -7.59 -27.17 17.07
C ARG A 75 -8.04 -28.56 17.47
N GLU A 76 -8.36 -28.75 18.75
CA GLU A 76 -8.88 -30.02 19.26
C GLU A 76 -10.26 -30.36 18.69
N ARG A 77 -11.08 -29.37 18.34
CA ARG A 77 -12.44 -29.56 17.82
C ARG A 77 -12.53 -29.79 16.30
N ILE A 78 -11.42 -29.63 15.58
CA ILE A 78 -11.32 -29.91 14.13
C ILE A 78 -10.75 -31.32 13.86
N LYS A 79 -10.32 -32.03 14.91
CA LYS A 79 -10.05 -33.48 14.88
C LYS A 79 -11.34 -34.27 15.03
#